data_AF-A0A8T4CGJ0-F1
#
_entry.id   AF-A0A8T4CGJ0-F1
#
_cell.length_a   1.000
_cell.length_b   1.000
_cell.length_c   1.000
_cell.angle_alpha   90.00
_cell.angle_beta   90.00
_cell.angle_gamma   90.00
#
_symmetry.space_group_name_H-M   'P 1'
#
loop_
_entity.id
_entity.type
_entity.pdbx_description
1 polymer ?
#
loop_
_entity_poly.entity_id
_entity_poly.type
_entity_poly.pdbx_seq_one_letter_code
_entity_poly.pdbx_strand_id
1 'polypeptide(L)'
;MKAFSFVHASDLHLGYAQYGLEARRQDFDNAFTEIVEKTIELKPDFMIIAGDLFHHARPSNVTLENAIRNFKRLRDAGIPVLTVDGSHDSAPNAITGTILYPLDSAGLIYHLPRHEGACWRKPDCCYVYGVPNFRSRRKTEEALPAFMEQNPPTPDAVVSNIFVFHMAVDLPSVKPPYIEAEAPPELLPEDFDYYAAGHVHERFMAKFKAGLLAYSGCTETVSY
;
A
#
# COMPACT_ATOMS: atom_id res chain seq x y z
N MET A 1 21.54 13.61 4.42
CA MET A 1 20.63 12.65 3.76
C MET A 1 21.35 11.95 2.62
N LYS A 2 21.37 10.63 2.61
CA LYS A 2 21.92 9.80 1.53
C LYS A 2 20.86 9.64 0.44
N ALA A 3 21.27 9.71 -0.82
CA ALA A 3 20.36 9.47 -1.93
C ALA A 3 19.79 8.03 -1.87
N PHE A 4 18.50 7.89 -2.15
CA PHE A 4 17.80 6.62 -2.19
C PHE A 4 16.73 6.64 -3.29
N SER A 5 16.24 5.48 -3.68
CA SER A 5 15.13 5.31 -4.62
C SER A 5 14.18 4.21 -4.15
N PHE A 6 12.90 4.32 -4.52
CA PHE A 6 11.90 3.31 -4.21
C PHE A 6 10.89 3.21 -5.35
N VAL A 7 10.21 2.06 -5.43
CA VAL A 7 9.05 1.86 -6.30
C VAL A 7 7.79 2.00 -5.46
N HIS A 8 6.80 2.74 -5.97
CA HIS A 8 5.47 2.86 -5.36
C HIS A 8 4.42 2.25 -6.30
N ALA A 9 3.72 1.24 -5.81
CA ALA A 9 2.57 0.62 -6.44
C ALA A 9 1.41 0.51 -5.44
N SER A 10 0.22 0.20 -5.92
CA SER A 10 -0.98 -0.04 -5.10
C SER A 10 -1.99 -0.84 -5.91
N ASP A 11 -3.03 -1.34 -5.24
CA ASP A 11 -4.22 -1.88 -5.93
C ASP A 11 -3.86 -2.99 -6.92
N LEU A 12 -3.07 -3.98 -6.49
CA LEU A 12 -2.67 -5.10 -7.35
C LEU A 12 -3.82 -6.07 -7.63
N HIS A 13 -4.82 -6.12 -6.75
CA HIS A 13 -6.03 -6.94 -6.88
C HIS A 13 -5.77 -8.40 -7.32
N LEU A 14 -4.73 -9.02 -6.77
CA LEU A 14 -4.36 -10.38 -7.13
C LEU A 14 -5.54 -11.34 -6.90
N GLY A 15 -5.80 -12.16 -7.92
CA GLY A 15 -6.91 -13.11 -7.91
C GLY A 15 -8.24 -12.56 -8.42
N TYR A 16 -8.31 -11.30 -8.87
CA TYR A 16 -9.53 -10.78 -9.48
C TYR A 16 -9.82 -11.42 -10.85
N ALA A 17 -10.83 -12.27 -10.90
CA ALA A 17 -11.34 -12.83 -12.16
C ALA A 17 -12.51 -11.98 -12.66
N GLN A 18 -12.22 -10.87 -13.35
CA GLN A 18 -13.27 -10.01 -13.90
C GLN A 18 -14.21 -10.82 -14.81
N TYR A 19 -15.53 -10.67 -14.58
CA TYR A 19 -16.58 -11.47 -15.24
C TYR A 19 -16.50 -12.99 -15.03
N GLY A 20 -15.76 -13.45 -14.01
CA GLY A 20 -15.50 -14.87 -13.75
C GLY A 20 -14.56 -15.52 -14.76
N LEU A 21 -13.83 -14.73 -15.55
CA LEU A 21 -12.93 -15.23 -16.60
C LEU A 21 -11.53 -15.47 -16.05
N GLU A 22 -11.03 -16.69 -16.22
CA GLU A 22 -9.66 -17.06 -15.81
C GLU A 22 -8.59 -16.23 -16.54
N ALA A 23 -8.83 -15.86 -17.81
CA ALA A 23 -7.93 -14.98 -18.55
C ALA A 23 -7.76 -13.61 -17.86
N ARG A 24 -8.85 -13.04 -17.33
CA ARG A 24 -8.80 -11.75 -16.61
C ARG A 24 -8.08 -11.88 -15.27
N ARG A 25 -8.18 -13.03 -14.59
CA ARG A 25 -7.36 -13.33 -13.41
C ARG A 25 -5.88 -13.37 -13.75
N GLN A 26 -5.53 -13.97 -14.89
CA GLN A 26 -4.15 -14.07 -15.35
C GLN A 26 -3.56 -12.71 -15.74
N ASP A 27 -4.37 -11.75 -16.20
CA ASP A 27 -3.92 -10.39 -16.47
C ASP A 27 -3.31 -9.73 -15.22
N PHE A 28 -3.97 -9.82 -14.06
CA PHE A 28 -3.43 -9.33 -12.79
C PHE A 28 -2.15 -10.06 -12.36
N ASP A 29 -2.08 -11.38 -12.56
CA ASP A 29 -0.87 -12.16 -12.25
C ASP A 29 0.32 -11.76 -13.14
N ASN A 30 0.06 -11.49 -14.43
CA ASN A 30 1.06 -11.06 -15.39
C ASN A 30 1.54 -9.64 -15.07
N ALA A 31 0.63 -8.71 -14.78
CA ALA A 31 0.95 -7.35 -14.39
C ALA A 31 1.82 -7.30 -13.13
N PHE A 32 1.50 -8.11 -12.11
CA PHE A 32 2.35 -8.18 -10.92
C PHE A 32 3.74 -8.76 -11.21
N THR A 33 3.81 -9.79 -12.07
CA THR A 33 5.09 -10.38 -12.49
C THR A 33 5.96 -9.35 -13.23
N GLU A 34 5.36 -8.55 -14.11
CA GLU A 34 6.06 -7.47 -14.83
C GLU A 34 6.59 -6.41 -13.87
N ILE A 35 5.78 -5.97 -12.91
CA ILE A 35 6.20 -4.98 -11.89
C ILE A 35 7.37 -5.52 -11.06
N VAL A 36 7.33 -6.78 -10.67
CA VAL A 36 8.43 -7.43 -9.93
C VAL A 36 9.70 -7.45 -10.76
N GLU A 37 9.61 -7.81 -12.04
CA GLU A 37 10.76 -7.83 -12.95
C GLU A 37 11.37 -6.44 -13.13
N LYS A 38 10.53 -5.44 -13.36
CA LYS A 38 10.97 -4.04 -13.49
C LYS A 38 11.57 -3.50 -12.19
N THR A 39 10.99 -3.86 -11.05
CA THR A 39 11.51 -3.46 -9.73
C THR A 39 12.90 -4.05 -9.51
N ILE A 40 13.12 -5.33 -9.84
CA ILE A 40 14.44 -5.97 -9.73
C ILE A 40 15.45 -5.35 -10.70
N GLU A 41 15.03 -5.01 -11.92
CA GLU A 41 15.87 -4.32 -12.92
C GLU A 41 16.34 -2.94 -12.41
N LEU A 42 15.43 -2.18 -11.81
CA LEU A 42 15.69 -0.84 -11.26
C LEU A 42 16.55 -0.84 -10.00
N LYS A 43 16.59 -1.97 -9.26
CA LYS A 43 17.33 -2.14 -7.99
C LYS A 43 17.10 -0.99 -6.98
N PRO A 44 15.84 -0.68 -6.64
CA PRO A 44 15.54 0.33 -5.63
C PRO A 44 15.96 -0.12 -4.24
N ASP A 45 16.00 0.82 -3.31
CA ASP A 45 16.28 0.56 -1.90
C ASP A 45 15.16 -0.23 -1.20
N PHE A 46 13.92 -0.09 -1.68
CA PHE A 46 12.72 -0.79 -1.22
C PHE A 46 11.56 -0.58 -2.22
N MET A 47 10.48 -1.34 -2.04
CA MET A 47 9.20 -1.15 -2.73
C MET A 47 8.11 -0.85 -1.71
N ILE A 48 7.20 0.07 -2.03
CA ILE A 48 5.96 0.32 -1.30
C ILE A 48 4.80 -0.25 -2.11
N ILE A 49 3.94 -1.01 -1.44
CA ILE A 49 2.62 -1.38 -1.95
C ILE A 49 1.55 -0.77 -1.04
N ALA A 50 0.85 0.25 -1.51
CA ALA A 50 -0.10 1.01 -0.70
C ALA A 50 -1.49 0.35 -0.66
N GLY A 51 -1.57 -0.92 -0.26
CA GLY A 51 -2.81 -1.66 -0.04
C GLY A 51 -3.42 -2.33 -1.27
N ASP A 52 -4.49 -3.11 -1.03
CA ASP A 52 -5.19 -3.95 -2.01
C ASP A 52 -4.26 -4.85 -2.83
N LEU A 53 -3.38 -5.56 -2.14
CA LEU A 53 -2.56 -6.62 -2.70
C LEU A 53 -3.40 -7.74 -3.29
N PHE A 54 -4.46 -8.13 -2.58
CA PHE A 54 -5.38 -9.18 -2.98
C PHE A 54 -6.78 -8.63 -3.17
N HIS A 55 -7.45 -9.10 -4.22
CA HIS A 55 -8.85 -8.71 -4.46
C HIS A 55 -9.83 -9.35 -3.44
N HIS A 56 -9.42 -10.44 -2.81
CA HIS A 56 -10.20 -11.12 -1.79
C HIS A 56 -9.36 -11.30 -0.53
N ALA A 57 -9.94 -11.00 0.63
CA ALA A 57 -9.33 -11.25 1.94
C ALA A 57 -8.90 -12.71 2.16
N ARG A 58 -9.46 -13.65 1.39
CA ARG A 58 -9.06 -15.06 1.33
C ARG A 58 -8.68 -15.42 -0.12
N PRO A 59 -7.43 -15.18 -0.53
CA PRO A 59 -7.01 -15.52 -1.88
C PRO A 59 -6.99 -17.04 -2.09
N SER A 60 -7.17 -17.46 -3.34
CA SER A 60 -7.04 -18.87 -3.71
C SER A 60 -5.59 -19.36 -3.55
N ASN A 61 -5.39 -20.68 -3.46
CA ASN A 61 -4.04 -21.25 -3.39
C ASN A 61 -3.18 -20.88 -4.62
N VAL A 62 -3.81 -20.77 -5.81
CA VAL A 62 -3.12 -20.38 -7.05
C VAL A 62 -2.66 -18.92 -6.96
N THR A 63 -3.54 -18.03 -6.51
CA THR A 63 -3.22 -16.61 -6.29
C THR A 63 -2.11 -16.45 -5.25
N LEU A 64 -2.18 -17.21 -4.15
CA LEU A 64 -1.19 -17.15 -3.08
C LEU A 64 0.17 -17.71 -3.52
N GLU A 65 0.19 -18.78 -4.31
CA GLU A 65 1.44 -19.33 -4.89
C GLU A 65 2.12 -18.30 -5.79
N ASN A 66 1.36 -17.63 -6.67
CA ASN A 66 1.89 -16.56 -7.52
C ASN A 66 2.46 -15.40 -6.68
N ALA A 67 1.72 -14.97 -5.64
CA ALA A 67 2.15 -13.91 -4.74
C ALA A 67 3.46 -14.28 -4.02
N ILE A 68 3.51 -15.47 -3.40
CA ILE A 68 4.69 -15.97 -2.68
C ILE A 68 5.90 -16.07 -3.62
N ARG A 69 5.71 -16.60 -4.83
CA ARG A 69 6.79 -16.73 -5.83
C ARG A 69 7.38 -15.36 -6.16
N ASN A 70 6.55 -14.36 -6.44
CA ASN A 70 7.01 -13.04 -6.82
C ASN A 70 7.61 -12.24 -5.65
N PHE A 71 7.02 -12.29 -4.44
CA PHE A 71 7.65 -11.69 -3.27
C PHE A 71 8.97 -12.35 -2.89
N LYS A 72 9.08 -13.67 -3.07
CA LYS A 72 10.35 -14.38 -2.90
C LYS A 72 11.43 -13.85 -3.85
N ARG A 73 11.10 -13.56 -5.12
CA ARG A 73 12.06 -12.96 -6.07
C ARG A 73 12.55 -11.59 -5.59
N LEU A 74 11.66 -10.73 -5.09
CA LEU A 74 12.03 -9.41 -4.53
C LEU A 74 12.93 -9.55 -3.30
N ARG A 75 12.57 -10.44 -2.37
CA ARG A 75 13.37 -10.75 -1.19
C ARG A 75 14.75 -11.31 -1.55
N ASP A 76 14.81 -12.27 -2.46
CA ASP A 76 16.06 -12.89 -2.90
C ASP A 76 16.96 -11.87 -3.66
N ALA A 77 16.36 -10.84 -4.26
CA ALA A 77 17.05 -9.67 -4.83
C ALA A 77 17.44 -8.59 -3.79
N GLY A 78 17.09 -8.77 -2.52
CA GLY A 78 17.40 -7.84 -1.43
C GLY A 78 16.52 -6.58 -1.39
N ILE A 79 15.34 -6.60 -2.03
CA ILE A 79 14.41 -5.48 -2.08
C ILE A 79 13.28 -5.72 -1.08
N PRO A 80 13.27 -5.05 0.09
CA PRO A 80 12.17 -5.18 1.04
C PRO A 80 10.89 -4.54 0.48
N VAL A 81 9.76 -5.18 0.73
CA VAL A 81 8.43 -4.70 0.33
C VAL A 81 7.69 -4.21 1.57
N LEU A 82 7.42 -2.91 1.64
CA LEU A 82 6.66 -2.28 2.69
C LEU A 82 5.20 -2.17 2.25
N THR A 83 4.25 -2.55 3.09
CA THR A 83 2.83 -2.50 2.71
C THR A 83 1.93 -2.08 3.86
N VAL A 84 0.78 -1.54 3.51
CA VAL A 84 -0.40 -1.45 4.39
C VAL A 84 -1.47 -2.38 3.84
N ASP A 85 -2.52 -2.64 4.62
CA ASP A 85 -3.75 -3.24 4.12
C ASP A 85 -4.59 -2.20 3.38
N GLY A 86 -5.32 -2.65 2.36
CA GLY A 86 -6.37 -1.92 1.69
C GLY A 86 -7.75 -2.42 2.09
N SER A 87 -8.76 -1.97 1.35
CA SER A 87 -10.15 -2.29 1.63
C SER A 87 -10.52 -3.78 1.41
N HIS A 88 -9.87 -4.44 0.44
CA HIS A 88 -10.16 -5.82 0.01
C HIS A 88 -9.41 -6.89 0.81
N ASP A 89 -8.17 -6.61 1.21
CA ASP A 89 -7.28 -7.53 1.92
C ASP A 89 -7.18 -7.26 3.43
N SER A 90 -7.91 -6.24 3.91
CA SER A 90 -8.23 -6.04 5.33
C SER A 90 -8.89 -7.27 5.95
N ALA A 91 -8.54 -7.58 7.20
CA ALA A 91 -9.11 -8.70 7.94
C ALA A 91 -10.65 -8.67 7.93
N PRO A 92 -11.34 -9.73 7.48
CA PRO A 92 -12.80 -9.73 7.43
C PRO A 92 -13.39 -9.79 8.86
N ASN A 93 -12.64 -10.35 9.81
CA ASN A 93 -12.91 -10.28 11.25
C ASN A 93 -11.63 -10.60 12.06
N ALA A 94 -11.65 -10.30 13.37
CA ALA A 94 -10.52 -10.52 14.27
C ALA A 94 -10.07 -11.99 14.38
N ILE A 95 -10.97 -12.95 14.16
CA ILE A 95 -10.66 -14.39 14.28
C ILE A 95 -9.83 -14.88 13.10
N THR A 96 -10.16 -14.40 11.89
CA THR A 96 -9.55 -14.86 10.64
C THR A 96 -8.27 -14.10 10.30
N GLY A 97 -8.13 -12.87 10.78
CA GLY A 97 -6.98 -12.02 10.46
C GLY A 97 -6.90 -11.67 8.97
N THR A 98 -5.79 -11.06 8.56
CA THR A 98 -5.49 -10.77 7.15
C THR A 98 -4.45 -11.76 6.61
N ILE A 99 -4.51 -12.08 5.32
CA ILE A 99 -3.48 -12.85 4.62
C ILE A 99 -2.10 -12.16 4.64
N LEU A 100 -2.05 -10.85 4.91
CA LEU A 100 -0.78 -10.12 5.04
C LEU A 100 0.06 -10.61 6.23
N TYR A 101 -0.57 -11.08 7.31
CA TYR A 101 0.15 -11.55 8.50
C TYR A 101 1.05 -12.77 8.27
N PRO A 102 0.59 -13.86 7.62
CA PRO A 102 1.49 -14.97 7.30
C PRO A 102 2.56 -14.59 6.27
N LEU A 103 2.27 -13.70 5.31
CA LEU A 103 3.28 -13.21 4.36
C LEU A 103 4.37 -12.38 5.06
N ASP A 104 3.97 -11.51 6.00
CA ASP A 104 4.87 -10.74 6.85
C ASP A 104 5.73 -11.65 7.73
N SER A 105 5.10 -12.63 8.38
CA SER A 105 5.80 -13.60 9.25
C SER A 105 6.79 -14.47 8.47
N ALA A 106 6.56 -14.68 7.17
CA ALA A 106 7.47 -15.37 6.27
C ALA A 106 8.61 -14.48 5.73
N GLY A 107 8.63 -13.19 6.09
CA GLY A 107 9.61 -12.21 5.62
C GLY A 107 9.49 -11.89 4.12
N LEU A 108 8.29 -12.06 3.55
CA LEU A 108 8.01 -11.76 2.14
C LEU A 108 7.55 -10.32 1.92
N ILE A 109 6.91 -9.75 2.94
CA ILE A 109 6.51 -8.35 3.03
C ILE A 109 6.79 -7.82 4.44
N TYR A 110 6.69 -6.51 4.62
CA TYR A 110 6.73 -5.81 5.89
C TYR A 110 5.42 -5.01 6.02
N HIS A 111 4.45 -5.57 6.74
CA HIS A 111 3.13 -4.96 6.94
C HIS A 111 3.23 -3.90 8.03
N LEU A 112 3.41 -2.63 7.62
CA LEU A 112 3.77 -1.51 8.49
C LEU A 112 2.92 -1.46 9.78
N PRO A 113 1.56 -1.53 9.75
CA PRO A 113 0.73 -1.45 10.96
C PRO A 113 0.95 -2.55 12.00
N ARG A 114 1.63 -3.66 11.63
CA ARG A 114 1.91 -4.79 12.53
C ARG A 114 3.18 -4.61 13.35
N HIS A 115 4.10 -3.76 12.89
CA HIS A 115 5.40 -3.56 13.54
C HIS A 115 5.36 -2.40 14.54
N GLU A 116 6.33 -2.38 15.45
CA GLU A 116 6.43 -1.34 16.48
C GLU A 116 6.48 0.07 15.87
N GLY A 117 5.62 0.96 16.37
CA GLY A 117 5.50 2.32 15.88
C GLY A 117 4.94 2.43 14.45
N ALA A 118 4.39 1.34 13.92
CA ALA A 118 3.82 1.22 12.58
C ALA A 118 4.75 1.75 11.45
N CYS A 119 6.05 1.52 11.62
CA CYS A 119 7.06 2.19 10.80
C CYS A 119 8.21 1.30 10.36
N TRP A 120 8.95 1.77 9.37
CA TRP A 120 10.21 1.22 8.91
C TRP A 120 11.22 2.33 8.69
N ARG A 121 12.49 2.09 9.03
CA ARG A 121 13.57 3.09 8.90
C ARG A 121 14.72 2.53 8.09
N LYS A 122 15.20 3.33 7.14
CA LYS A 122 16.50 3.15 6.50
C LYS A 122 17.44 4.24 7.02
N PRO A 123 18.46 3.90 7.82
CA PRO A 123 19.39 4.88 8.39
C PRO A 123 19.94 5.83 7.32
N ASP A 124 20.00 7.13 7.67
CA ASP A 124 20.46 8.23 6.82
C ASP A 124 19.68 8.48 5.52
N CYS A 125 18.65 7.68 5.23
CA CYS A 125 17.84 7.75 4.01
C CYS A 125 16.41 8.22 4.30
N CYS A 126 15.60 7.38 4.98
CA CYS A 126 14.18 7.65 5.13
C CYS A 126 13.52 7.00 6.34
N TYR A 127 12.39 7.59 6.72
CA TYR A 127 11.39 7.08 7.65
C TYR A 127 10.09 6.81 6.87
N VAL A 128 9.54 5.61 7.02
CA VAL A 128 8.28 5.20 6.37
C VAL A 128 7.28 4.85 7.47
N TYR A 129 6.13 5.52 7.49
CA TYR A 129 5.06 5.27 8.46
C TYR A 129 3.79 4.86 7.71
N GLY A 130 3.13 3.80 8.17
CA GLY A 130 1.96 3.23 7.50
C GLY A 130 0.76 3.08 8.41
N VAL A 131 -0.43 3.41 7.91
CA VAL A 131 -1.70 3.22 8.63
C VAL A 131 -2.57 2.17 7.93
N PRO A 132 -3.36 1.39 8.68
CA PRO A 132 -4.30 0.44 8.09
C PRO A 132 -5.45 1.16 7.36
N ASN A 133 -6.19 0.45 6.52
CA ASN A 133 -7.44 0.95 5.95
C ASN A 133 -8.60 0.75 6.93
N PHE A 134 -9.53 1.72 6.97
CA PHE A 134 -10.70 1.68 7.86
C PHE A 134 -12.02 1.45 7.10
N ARG A 135 -11.98 1.27 5.78
CA ARG A 135 -13.06 0.92 4.82
C ARG A 135 -14.16 1.95 4.61
N SER A 136 -14.27 2.97 5.45
CA SER A 136 -15.27 4.02 5.27
C SER A 136 -14.88 5.30 5.99
N ARG A 137 -15.36 6.42 5.46
CA ARG A 137 -15.12 7.75 6.04
C ARG A 137 -15.37 7.83 7.54
N ARG A 138 -16.55 7.38 7.98
CA ARG A 138 -16.92 7.40 9.41
C ARG A 138 -15.92 6.63 10.28
N LYS A 139 -15.50 5.45 9.81
CA LYS A 139 -14.53 4.63 10.56
C LYS A 139 -13.14 5.24 10.54
N THR A 140 -12.73 5.85 9.44
CA THR A 140 -11.47 6.60 9.37
C THR A 140 -11.47 7.74 10.37
N GLU A 141 -12.52 8.57 10.39
CA GLU A 141 -12.66 9.70 11.32
C GLU A 141 -12.62 9.26 12.80
N GLU A 142 -13.17 8.09 13.12
CA GLU A 142 -13.16 7.53 14.48
C GLU A 142 -11.84 6.85 14.85
N ALA A 143 -11.25 6.05 13.95
CA ALA A 143 -10.19 5.10 14.31
C ALA A 143 -8.78 5.54 13.91
N LEU A 144 -8.60 6.36 12.88
CA LEU A 144 -7.28 6.84 12.48
C LEU A 144 -6.59 7.68 13.58
N PRO A 145 -7.27 8.64 14.23
CA PRO A 145 -6.67 9.38 15.34
C PRO A 145 -6.25 8.47 16.50
N ALA A 146 -7.11 7.52 16.87
CA ALA A 146 -6.82 6.57 17.95
C ALA A 146 -5.65 5.64 17.60
N PHE A 147 -5.53 5.22 16.33
CA PHE A 147 -4.41 4.41 15.85
C PHE A 147 -3.09 5.18 15.96
N MET A 148 -3.07 6.45 15.53
CA MET A 148 -1.88 7.30 15.60
C MET A 148 -1.55 7.74 17.03
N GLU A 149 -2.53 7.83 17.93
CA GLU A 149 -2.25 8.05 19.36
C GLU A 149 -1.52 6.84 19.98
N GLN A 150 -1.92 5.62 19.60
CA GLN A 150 -1.26 4.39 20.04
C GLN A 150 0.09 4.16 19.36
N ASN A 151 0.25 4.60 18.11
CA ASN A 151 1.45 4.46 17.30
C ASN A 151 1.87 5.84 16.77
N PRO A 152 2.39 6.74 17.61
CA PRO A 152 2.67 8.11 17.19
C PRO A 152 3.68 8.14 16.04
N PRO A 153 3.39 8.82 14.91
CA PRO A 153 4.37 9.03 13.87
C PRO A 153 5.52 9.87 14.42
N THR A 154 6.74 9.51 14.03
CA THR A 154 7.98 10.16 14.48
C THR A 154 8.79 10.63 13.27
N PRO A 155 8.24 11.55 12.45
CA PRO A 155 8.98 12.11 11.33
C PRO A 155 10.28 12.74 11.81
N ASP A 156 11.33 12.59 11.00
CA ASP A 156 12.68 13.03 11.32
C ASP A 156 13.13 14.05 10.29
N ALA A 157 13.44 15.26 10.75
CA ALA A 157 13.79 16.39 9.91
C ALA A 157 15.11 16.22 9.13
N VAL A 158 15.94 15.22 9.45
CA VAL A 158 17.22 14.99 8.75
C VAL A 158 17.17 13.90 7.68
N VAL A 159 16.04 13.18 7.56
CA VAL A 159 15.78 12.14 6.55
C VAL A 159 14.48 12.43 5.79
N SER A 160 14.22 11.73 4.69
CA SER A 160 12.92 11.84 4.00
C SER A 160 11.84 11.07 4.75
N ASN A 161 10.65 11.65 4.86
CA ASN A 161 9.51 11.08 5.57
C ASN A 161 8.42 10.67 4.58
N ILE A 162 8.03 9.39 4.60
CA ILE A 162 7.03 8.82 3.70
C ILE A 162 5.82 8.31 4.51
N PHE A 163 4.63 8.79 4.16
CA PHE A 163 3.37 8.35 4.75
C PHE A 163 2.66 7.39 3.79
N VAL A 164 2.33 6.18 4.25
CA VAL A 164 1.70 5.13 3.43
C VAL A 164 0.29 4.87 3.93
N PHE A 165 -0.69 4.91 3.03
CA PHE A 165 -2.09 4.68 3.36
C PHE A 165 -2.90 4.24 2.14
N HIS A 166 -4.08 3.68 2.37
CA HIS A 166 -4.98 3.22 1.31
C HIS A 166 -6.37 3.83 1.51
N MET A 167 -6.58 5.08 1.10
CA MET A 167 -7.86 5.82 1.23
C MET A 167 -7.95 6.90 0.14
N ALA A 168 -9.14 7.18 -0.38
CA ALA A 168 -9.37 8.39 -1.17
C ALA A 168 -9.41 9.62 -0.25
N VAL A 169 -8.50 10.58 -0.46
CA VAL A 169 -8.52 11.86 0.28
C VAL A 169 -9.62 12.75 -0.28
N ASP A 170 -10.37 13.43 0.60
CA ASP A 170 -11.45 14.36 0.25
C ASP A 170 -10.92 15.67 -0.33
N LEU A 171 -10.33 15.59 -1.52
CA LEU A 171 -9.83 16.71 -2.31
C LEU A 171 -10.56 16.76 -3.65
N PRO A 172 -11.00 17.95 -4.11
CA PRO A 172 -11.65 18.10 -5.41
C PRO A 172 -10.79 17.58 -6.59
N SER A 173 -9.46 17.63 -6.45
CA SER A 173 -8.52 17.17 -7.47
C SER A 173 -8.30 15.65 -7.47
N VAL A 174 -8.56 14.97 -6.36
CA VAL A 174 -8.33 13.52 -6.19
C VAL A 174 -9.59 12.72 -6.53
N LYS A 175 -10.76 13.38 -6.55
CA LYS A 175 -12.07 12.72 -6.57
C LYS A 175 -12.65 12.66 -7.99
N PRO A 176 -12.62 11.50 -8.67
CA PRO A 176 -13.60 11.20 -9.70
C PRO A 176 -15.01 11.20 -9.09
N PRO A 177 -16.06 11.53 -9.86
CA PRO A 177 -17.43 11.65 -9.34
C PRO A 177 -18.01 10.36 -8.72
N TYR A 178 -17.35 9.22 -8.90
CA TYR A 178 -17.83 7.89 -8.53
C TYR A 178 -17.13 7.26 -7.31
N ILE A 179 -16.12 7.91 -6.71
CA ILE A 179 -15.43 7.41 -5.49
C ILE A 179 -15.88 8.24 -4.27
N GLU A 180 -16.29 7.55 -3.20
CA GLU A 180 -16.53 8.19 -1.90
C GLU A 180 -15.18 8.48 -1.23
N ALA A 181 -14.97 9.72 -0.80
CA ALA A 181 -13.76 10.06 -0.07
C ALA A 181 -13.79 9.41 1.32
N GLU A 182 -12.72 8.69 1.67
CA GLU A 182 -12.59 7.97 2.94
C GLU A 182 -11.80 8.76 3.99
N ALA A 183 -10.98 9.73 3.59
CA ALA A 183 -10.11 10.47 4.49
C ALA A 183 -10.24 11.99 4.31
N PRO A 184 -10.76 12.73 5.31
CA PRO A 184 -10.56 14.18 5.38
C PRO A 184 -9.06 14.51 5.39
N PRO A 185 -8.59 15.50 4.61
CA PRO A 185 -7.17 15.83 4.50
C PRO A 185 -6.55 16.30 5.84
N GLU A 186 -7.36 16.82 6.76
CA GLU A 186 -6.96 17.26 8.09
C GLU A 186 -6.55 16.11 9.01
N LEU A 187 -7.05 14.89 8.76
CA LEU A 187 -6.70 13.72 9.56
C LEU A 187 -5.36 13.10 9.17
N LEU A 188 -4.84 13.42 7.97
CA LEU A 188 -3.53 12.92 7.55
C LEU A 188 -2.42 13.71 8.26
N PRO A 189 -1.34 13.05 8.72
CA PRO A 189 -0.30 13.75 9.47
C PRO A 189 0.46 14.77 8.62
N GLU A 190 0.96 15.80 9.30
CA GLU A 190 1.88 16.79 8.74
C GLU A 190 3.32 16.27 8.76
N ASP A 191 4.26 17.06 8.24
CA ASP A 191 5.72 16.79 8.29
C ASP A 191 6.18 15.55 7.51
N PHE A 192 5.41 15.15 6.50
CA PHE A 192 5.79 14.13 5.52
C PHE A 192 6.10 14.75 4.15
N ASP A 193 7.15 14.24 3.50
CA ASP A 193 7.63 14.71 2.19
C ASP A 193 6.88 14.03 1.03
N TYR A 194 6.44 12.79 1.24
CA TYR A 194 5.74 11.98 0.24
C TYR A 194 4.59 11.19 0.89
N TYR A 195 3.41 11.28 0.31
CA TYR A 195 2.20 10.57 0.71
C TYR A 195 1.89 9.50 -0.34
N ALA A 196 2.30 8.27 -0.05
CA ALA A 196 2.11 7.09 -0.88
C ALA A 196 0.70 6.51 -0.66
N ALA A 197 -0.22 6.83 -1.58
CA ALA A 197 -1.62 6.49 -1.47
C ALA A 197 -2.05 5.40 -2.47
N GLY A 198 -2.90 4.47 -2.02
CA GLY A 198 -3.69 3.57 -2.89
C GLY A 198 -5.19 3.88 -2.83
N HIS A 199 -6.06 2.99 -3.32
CA HIS A 199 -7.53 3.08 -3.37
C HIS A 199 -8.09 3.84 -4.57
N VAL A 200 -7.40 4.88 -5.04
CA VAL A 200 -7.74 5.55 -6.30
C VAL A 200 -7.03 4.83 -7.43
N HIS A 201 -7.79 4.16 -8.29
CA HIS A 201 -7.25 3.32 -9.38
C HIS A 201 -6.69 4.11 -10.57
N GLU A 202 -6.78 5.44 -10.56
CA GLU A 202 -6.15 6.32 -11.55
C GLU A 202 -4.86 6.94 -11.00
N ARG A 203 -3.86 7.10 -11.86
CA ARG A 203 -2.62 7.78 -11.49
C ARG A 203 -2.90 9.26 -11.20
N PHE A 204 -2.53 9.72 -10.02
CA PHE A 204 -2.66 11.11 -9.60
C PHE A 204 -1.43 11.58 -8.85
N MET A 205 -1.01 12.83 -9.07
CA MET A 205 0.01 13.48 -8.24
C MET A 205 -0.30 14.97 -8.07
N ALA A 206 -0.23 15.46 -6.84
CA ALA A 206 -0.34 16.88 -6.54
C ALA A 206 0.41 17.25 -5.27
N LYS A 207 0.76 18.54 -5.14
CA LYS A 207 1.25 19.08 -3.87
C LYS A 207 0.18 18.89 -2.81
N PHE A 208 0.56 18.35 -1.66
CA PHE A 208 -0.33 18.13 -0.52
C PHE A 208 0.43 18.41 0.76
N LYS A 209 -0.09 19.35 1.56
CA LYS A 209 0.61 19.89 2.73
C LYS A 209 2.02 20.37 2.30
N ALA A 210 3.06 20.00 3.04
CA ALA A 210 4.44 20.30 2.69
C ALA A 210 5.02 19.38 1.59
N GLY A 211 4.39 18.23 1.33
CA GLY A 211 4.92 17.17 0.47
C GLY A 211 4.15 16.94 -0.84
N LEU A 212 4.36 15.75 -1.40
CA LEU A 212 3.71 15.26 -2.63
C LEU A 212 2.74 14.13 -2.31
N LEU A 213 1.45 14.31 -2.64
CA LEU A 213 0.47 13.22 -2.66
C LEU A 213 0.51 12.51 -4.00
N ALA A 214 0.66 11.20 -3.96
CA ALA A 214 0.72 10.37 -5.14
C ALA A 214 -0.17 9.14 -4.98
N TYR A 215 -1.06 8.93 -5.96
CA TYR A 215 -1.72 7.65 -6.20
C TYR A 215 -1.07 7.00 -7.41
N SER A 216 -0.58 5.77 -7.25
CA SER A 216 0.00 5.02 -8.38
C SER A 216 -1.05 4.60 -9.41
N GLY A 217 -2.30 4.45 -8.97
CA GLY A 217 -3.35 3.80 -9.74
C GLY A 217 -3.26 2.27 -9.64
N CYS A 218 -4.19 1.61 -10.31
CA CYS A 218 -4.27 0.16 -10.36
C CYS A 218 -3.38 -0.39 -11.49
N THR A 219 -2.84 -1.59 -11.30
CA THR A 219 -1.88 -2.20 -12.24
C THR A 219 -2.57 -2.92 -13.41
N GLU A 220 -3.87 -3.19 -13.28
CA GLU A 220 -4.73 -3.73 -14.34
C GLU A 220 -6.17 -3.20 -14.13
N THR A 221 -6.99 -3.21 -15.17
CA THR A 221 -8.31 -2.59 -15.15
C THR A 221 -9.30 -3.41 -14.30
N VAL A 222 -9.66 -2.89 -13.12
CA VAL A 222 -10.68 -3.51 -12.27
C VAL A 222 -12.13 -3.15 -12.66
N SER A 223 -12.33 -2.01 -13.30
CA SER A 223 -13.64 -1.52 -13.75
C SER A 223 -13.48 -0.70 -15.02
N TYR A 224 -14.36 -0.93 -15.99
CA TYR A 224 -14.51 -0.14 -17.22
C TYR A 224 -15.73 0.78 -17.12
#